data_AF-A0A843M918-F1
#
_entry.id   AF-A0A843M918-F1
#
_cell.length_a   1.000
_cell.length_b   1.000
_cell.length_c   1.000
_cell.angle_alpha   90.00
_cell.angle_beta   90.00
_cell.angle_gamma   90.00
#
_symmetry.space_group_name_H-M   'P 1'
#
loop_
_entity.id
_entity.type
_entity.pdbx_description
1 polymer ?
#
loop_
_entity_poly.entity_id
_entity_poly.type
_entity_poly.pdbx_seq_one_letter_code
_entity_poly.pdbx_strand_id
1 'polypeptide(L)'
;MILSSCKKLYQKETHRTRSPEETYEAVHDLTGPAGITRVADITGLDRIGIPVFSCIRPVAAEGAITVYNGKGATPIAARVSAIMEGLERYSAEVHDRSPKTMTYDQIRSEKNAIRPDTLILPEYAEPEWPIPWWQGYDILRNEEVWVPAHA
;
A
#
# COMPACT_ATOMS: atom_id res chain seq x y z
N MET A 1 22.89 -3.70 5.93
CA MET A 1 21.87 -2.62 5.88
C MET A 1 20.82 -3.08 4.89
N ILE A 2 19.54 -3.15 5.30
CA ILE A 2 18.44 -3.65 4.44
C ILE A 2 18.15 -2.68 3.27
N LEU A 3 18.47 -1.40 3.46
CA LEU A 3 18.32 -0.37 2.44
C LEU A 3 19.66 -0.02 1.79
N SER A 4 19.62 0.31 0.50
CA SER A 4 20.77 0.77 -0.28
C SER A 4 20.48 2.12 -0.92
N SER A 5 21.53 2.90 -1.17
CA SER A 5 21.39 4.18 -1.86
C SER A 5 20.87 3.96 -3.29
N CYS A 6 19.89 4.76 -3.70
CA CYS A 6 19.31 4.69 -5.04
C CYS A 6 19.15 6.10 -5.63
N LYS A 7 19.56 6.26 -6.89
CA LYS A 7 19.49 7.55 -7.59
C LYS A 7 18.06 7.83 -8.06
N LYS A 8 17.57 9.04 -7.80
CA LYS A 8 16.29 9.54 -8.33
C LYS A 8 16.49 10.01 -9.77
N LEU A 9 16.05 9.20 -10.74
CA LEU A 9 16.19 9.50 -12.16
C LEU A 9 15.03 10.36 -12.71
N TYR A 10 13.87 10.33 -12.07
CA TYR A 10 12.71 11.15 -12.43
C TYR A 10 12.35 12.08 -11.26
N GLN A 11 12.34 13.39 -11.51
CA GLN A 11 12.14 14.45 -10.51
C GLN A 11 11.26 15.61 -11.00
N LYS A 12 10.52 15.44 -12.12
CA LYS A 12 9.70 16.53 -12.68
C LYS A 12 8.49 16.84 -11.79
N GLU A 13 7.71 15.82 -11.49
CA GLU A 13 6.46 15.94 -10.71
C GLU A 13 6.52 15.12 -9.41
N THR A 14 7.21 13.99 -9.47
CA THR A 14 7.37 13.06 -8.36
C THR A 14 8.83 12.61 -8.29
N HIS A 15 9.23 12.09 -7.14
CA HIS A 15 10.59 11.61 -6.92
C HIS A 15 10.62 10.09 -7.10
N ARG A 16 11.12 9.62 -8.25
CA ARG A 16 11.17 8.21 -8.63
C ARG A 16 12.54 7.81 -9.17
N THR A 17 12.83 6.52 -9.10
CA THR A 17 14.08 5.91 -9.60
C THR A 17 14.01 5.56 -11.08
N ARG A 18 12.82 5.61 -11.68
CA ARG A 18 12.51 5.33 -13.10
C ARG A 18 11.44 6.31 -13.60
N SER A 19 11.28 6.44 -14.91
CA SER A 19 10.22 7.24 -15.51
C SER A 19 8.85 6.55 -15.38
N PRO A 20 7.74 7.28 -15.55
CA PRO A 20 6.41 6.68 -15.64
C PRO A 20 6.30 5.61 -16.74
N GLU A 21 6.90 5.83 -17.91
CA GLU A 21 6.91 4.89 -19.03
C GLU A 21 7.61 3.58 -18.64
N GLU A 22 8.82 3.66 -18.10
CA GLU A 22 9.58 2.49 -17.60
C GLU A 22 8.82 1.76 -16.48
N THR A 23 8.13 2.51 -15.62
CA THR A 23 7.30 1.93 -14.56
C THR A 23 6.11 1.20 -15.14
N TYR A 24 5.42 1.80 -16.13
CA TYR A 24 4.28 1.19 -16.80
C TYR A 24 4.67 -0.14 -17.47
N GLU A 25 5.77 -0.13 -18.23
CA GLU A 25 6.32 -1.35 -18.85
C GLU A 25 6.58 -2.44 -17.80
N ALA A 26 7.10 -2.09 -16.63
CA ALA A 26 7.39 -3.06 -15.57
C ALA A 26 6.14 -3.64 -14.88
N VAL A 27 5.02 -2.93 -14.86
CA VAL A 27 3.86 -3.30 -14.03
C VAL A 27 2.58 -3.61 -14.80
N HIS A 28 2.52 -3.30 -16.10
CA HIS A 28 1.31 -3.51 -16.89
C HIS A 28 0.87 -4.99 -16.91
N ASP A 29 1.80 -5.93 -17.02
CA ASP A 29 1.48 -7.37 -17.01
C ASP A 29 1.00 -7.86 -15.64
N LEU A 30 1.29 -7.11 -14.56
CA LEU A 30 0.83 -7.44 -13.21
C LEU A 30 -0.64 -7.08 -12.98
N THR A 31 -1.27 -6.29 -13.87
CA THR A 31 -2.67 -5.89 -13.69
C THR A 31 -3.62 -7.09 -13.74
N GLY A 32 -3.39 -8.03 -14.65
CA GLY A 32 -4.21 -9.23 -14.80
C GLY A 32 -4.17 -10.14 -13.56
N PRO A 33 -2.99 -10.57 -13.09
CA PRO A 33 -2.84 -11.35 -11.85
C PRO A 33 -3.39 -10.64 -10.62
N ALA A 34 -3.24 -9.31 -10.55
CA ALA A 34 -3.85 -8.51 -9.50
C ALA A 34 -5.35 -8.31 -9.71
N GLY A 35 -6.02 -8.90 -10.70
CA GLY A 35 -7.47 -8.81 -10.89
C GLY A 35 -7.97 -7.44 -11.37
N ILE A 36 -7.08 -6.58 -11.85
CA ILE A 36 -7.42 -5.30 -12.47
C ILE A 36 -7.91 -5.60 -13.89
N THR A 37 -9.19 -5.34 -14.15
CA THR A 37 -9.84 -5.66 -15.43
C THR A 37 -9.95 -4.46 -16.36
N ARG A 38 -9.87 -3.23 -15.82
CA ARG A 38 -9.95 -2.00 -16.63
C ARG A 38 -9.20 -0.85 -15.99
N VAL A 39 -8.49 -0.08 -16.81
CA VAL A 39 -7.89 1.20 -16.44
C VAL A 39 -8.38 2.26 -17.45
N ALA A 40 -9.27 3.14 -17.02
CA ALA A 40 -9.98 4.08 -17.87
C ALA A 40 -9.51 5.52 -17.61
N ASP A 41 -9.36 6.30 -18.68
CA ASP A 41 -9.18 7.75 -18.58
C ASP A 41 -10.53 8.39 -18.25
N ILE A 42 -10.59 9.13 -17.15
CA ILE A 42 -11.79 9.85 -16.70
C ILE A 42 -11.58 11.36 -16.65
N THR A 43 -10.50 11.87 -17.25
CA THR A 43 -10.15 13.30 -17.27
C THR A 43 -11.29 14.15 -17.81
N GLY A 44 -12.00 13.66 -18.84
CA GLY A 44 -13.12 14.37 -19.47
C GLY A 44 -14.41 14.43 -18.64
N LEU A 45 -14.46 13.82 -17.45
CA LEU A 45 -15.60 13.98 -16.54
C LEU A 45 -15.57 15.31 -15.77
N ASP A 46 -14.45 16.02 -15.82
CA ASP A 46 -14.29 17.37 -15.28
C ASP A 46 -13.75 18.34 -16.35
N ARG A 47 -13.78 19.64 -16.06
CA ARG A 47 -13.38 20.74 -16.93
C ARG A 47 -11.94 21.24 -16.75
N ILE A 48 -11.24 20.81 -15.69
CA ILE A 48 -9.89 21.31 -15.37
C ILE A 48 -8.83 20.78 -16.35
N GLY A 49 -9.02 19.57 -16.88
CA GLY A 49 -8.09 18.94 -17.82
C GLY A 49 -6.85 18.31 -17.19
N ILE A 50 -6.81 18.16 -15.85
CA ILE A 50 -5.74 17.40 -15.17
C ILE A 50 -5.97 15.90 -15.42
N PRO A 51 -4.96 15.15 -15.90
CA PRO A 51 -5.12 13.73 -16.15
C PRO A 51 -5.50 12.92 -14.90
N VAL A 52 -6.64 12.22 -14.98
CA VAL A 52 -7.14 11.32 -13.94
C VAL A 52 -7.58 10.01 -14.58
N PHE A 53 -7.14 8.89 -14.00
CA PHE A 53 -7.45 7.54 -14.42
C PHE A 53 -8.14 6.77 -13.30
N SER A 54 -9.01 5.83 -13.67
CA SER A 54 -9.70 4.93 -12.75
C SER A 54 -9.33 3.49 -13.05
N CYS A 55 -8.81 2.78 -12.05
CA CYS A 55 -8.41 1.37 -12.08
C CYS A 55 -9.47 0.53 -11.38
N ILE A 56 -10.02 -0.47 -12.08
CA ILE A 56 -11.13 -1.28 -11.62
C ILE A 56 -10.67 -2.71 -11.40
N ARG A 57 -10.90 -3.20 -10.18
CA ARG A 57 -10.50 -4.49 -9.65
C ARG A 57 -11.71 -5.18 -9.01
N PRO A 58 -12.57 -5.86 -9.79
CA PRO A 58 -13.82 -6.45 -9.29
C PRO A 58 -13.61 -7.60 -8.29
N VAL A 59 -12.46 -8.27 -8.37
CA VAL A 59 -12.09 -9.43 -7.53
C VAL A 59 -11.27 -9.01 -6.31
N ALA A 60 -11.44 -7.77 -5.85
CA ALA A 60 -10.85 -7.35 -4.58
C ALA A 60 -11.40 -8.19 -3.42
N ALA A 61 -10.58 -8.39 -2.39
CA ALA A 61 -10.95 -9.14 -1.21
C ALA A 61 -12.18 -8.53 -0.55
N GLU A 62 -12.88 -9.36 0.22
CA GLU A 62 -14.07 -8.93 0.95
C GLU A 62 -13.79 -7.68 1.80
N GLY A 63 -14.69 -6.69 1.73
CA GLY A 63 -14.54 -5.40 2.40
C GLY A 63 -13.61 -4.40 1.71
N ALA A 64 -12.87 -4.79 0.66
CA ALA A 64 -12.03 -3.87 -0.10
C ALA A 64 -12.83 -3.07 -1.15
N ILE A 65 -12.34 -1.88 -1.47
CA ILE A 65 -12.85 -1.06 -2.57
C ILE A 65 -12.42 -1.71 -3.91
N THR A 66 -13.26 -1.62 -4.94
CA THR A 66 -12.97 -2.22 -6.25
C THR A 66 -12.53 -1.19 -7.30
N VAL A 67 -12.48 0.09 -6.95
CA VAL A 67 -12.11 1.20 -7.86
C VAL A 67 -11.09 2.11 -7.19
N TYR A 68 -9.96 2.31 -7.86
CA TYR A 68 -8.80 3.08 -7.39
C TYR A 68 -8.47 4.18 -8.38
N ASN A 69 -8.06 5.36 -7.91
CA ASN A 69 -7.91 6.52 -8.79
C ASN A 69 -6.46 7.01 -8.85
N GLY A 70 -6.00 7.22 -10.07
CA GLY A 70 -4.67 7.70 -10.40
C GLY A 70 -4.70 9.10 -10.97
N LYS A 71 -3.66 9.87 -10.69
CA LYS A 71 -3.53 11.28 -11.05
C LYS A 71 -2.07 11.59 -11.37
N GLY A 72 -1.85 12.57 -12.23
CA GLY A 72 -0.52 13.00 -12.60
C GLY A 72 -0.54 14.10 -13.65
N ALA A 73 0.57 14.83 -13.80
CA ALA A 73 0.67 15.91 -14.78
C ALA A 73 0.63 15.42 -16.24
N THR A 74 0.88 14.13 -16.48
CA THR A 74 0.78 13.50 -17.80
C THR A 74 -0.17 12.30 -17.76
N PRO A 75 -0.82 11.94 -18.88
CA PRO A 75 -1.70 10.78 -18.94
C PRO A 75 -1.01 9.48 -18.50
N ILE A 76 0.25 9.27 -18.89
CA ILE A 76 1.02 8.08 -18.49
C ILE A 76 1.30 8.06 -16.98
N ALA A 77 1.65 9.20 -16.38
CA ALA A 77 1.87 9.28 -14.94
C ALA A 77 0.58 9.01 -14.15
N ALA A 78 -0.55 9.55 -14.62
CA ALA A 78 -1.86 9.30 -14.00
C ALA A 78 -2.29 7.84 -14.11
N ARG A 79 -2.11 7.22 -15.29
CA ARG A 79 -2.37 5.80 -15.51
C ARG A 79 -1.52 4.91 -14.60
N VAL A 80 -0.21 5.18 -14.51
CA VAL A 80 0.69 4.45 -13.59
C VAL A 80 0.27 4.65 -12.14
N SER A 81 -0.11 5.86 -11.74
CA SER A 81 -0.62 6.10 -10.39
C SER A 81 -1.84 5.24 -10.08
N ALA A 82 -2.76 5.07 -11.03
CA ALA A 82 -3.97 4.27 -10.84
C ALA A 82 -3.63 2.78 -10.72
N ILE A 83 -2.75 2.27 -11.57
CA ILE A 83 -2.31 0.88 -11.55
C ILE A 83 -1.56 0.57 -10.25
N MET A 84 -0.59 1.40 -9.88
CA MET A 84 0.22 1.18 -8.68
C MET A 84 -0.62 1.21 -7.40
N GLU A 85 -1.65 2.06 -7.32
CA GLU A 85 -2.60 2.05 -6.21
C GLU A 85 -3.39 0.73 -6.17
N GLY A 86 -3.87 0.23 -7.32
CA GLY A 86 -4.51 -1.08 -7.40
C GLY A 86 -3.60 -2.23 -6.97
N LEU A 87 -2.33 -2.21 -7.38
CA LEU A 87 -1.32 -3.21 -7.01
C LEU A 87 -0.93 -3.14 -5.53
N GLU A 88 -0.81 -1.94 -4.97
CA GLU A 88 -0.58 -1.72 -3.53
C GLU A 88 -1.71 -2.37 -2.73
N ARG A 89 -2.96 -2.11 -3.12
CA ARG A 89 -4.14 -2.62 -2.42
C ARG A 89 -4.28 -4.13 -2.55
N TYR A 90 -4.01 -4.71 -3.72
CA TYR A 90 -3.88 -6.15 -3.88
C TYR A 90 -2.81 -6.72 -2.94
N SER A 91 -1.66 -6.07 -2.84
CA SER A 91 -0.53 -6.53 -2.02
C SER A 91 -0.80 -6.42 -0.51
N ALA A 92 -1.72 -5.55 -0.10
CA ALA A 92 -2.15 -5.36 1.29
C ALA A 92 -3.18 -6.40 1.76
N GLU A 93 -3.82 -7.14 0.85
CA GLU A 93 -4.79 -8.18 1.21
C GLU A 93 -4.11 -9.35 1.93
N VAL A 94 -4.78 -9.97 2.90
CA VAL A 94 -4.18 -11.04 3.71
C VAL A 94 -3.69 -12.23 2.86
N HIS A 95 -4.41 -12.58 1.78
CA HIS A 95 -4.16 -13.78 0.95
C HIS A 95 -4.09 -15.04 1.80
N ASP A 96 -3.03 -15.84 1.66
CA ASP A 96 -2.74 -17.06 2.40
C ASP A 96 -1.93 -16.81 3.69
N ARG A 97 -1.64 -15.54 4.00
CA ARG A 97 -0.84 -15.17 5.17
C ARG A 97 -1.69 -15.24 6.43
N SER A 98 -1.13 -15.74 7.52
CA SER A 98 -1.82 -15.81 8.82
C SER A 98 -1.02 -15.06 9.88
N PRO A 99 -1.52 -13.93 10.41
CA PRO A 99 -0.83 -13.20 11.47
C PRO A 99 -0.92 -13.98 12.79
N LYS A 100 0.02 -13.70 13.70
CA LYS A 100 -0.03 -14.28 15.05
C LYS A 100 -1.00 -13.47 15.91
N THR A 101 -2.01 -14.11 16.49
CA THR A 101 -2.97 -13.45 17.38
C THR A 101 -2.51 -13.58 18.83
N MET A 102 -2.18 -12.45 19.46
CA MET A 102 -1.66 -12.37 20.84
C MET A 102 -2.10 -11.05 21.49
N THR A 103 -2.15 -10.99 22.82
CA THR A 103 -2.26 -9.71 23.55
C THR A 103 -0.92 -8.97 23.51
N TYR A 104 -0.94 -7.66 23.78
CA TYR A 104 0.31 -6.89 23.88
C TYR A 104 1.25 -7.47 24.95
N ASP A 105 0.69 -7.88 26.09
CA ASP A 105 1.45 -8.45 27.21
C ASP A 105 2.13 -9.77 26.86
N GLN A 106 1.47 -10.61 26.06
CA GLN A 106 2.07 -11.85 25.57
C GLN A 106 3.21 -11.56 24.60
N ILE A 107 2.99 -10.73 23.57
CA ILE A 107 4.00 -10.53 22.53
C ILE A 107 5.22 -9.77 23.06
N ARG A 108 5.04 -8.77 23.94
CA ARG A 108 6.15 -8.02 24.53
C ARG A 108 7.04 -8.88 25.45
N SER A 109 6.50 -10.00 25.96
CA SER A 109 7.27 -10.93 26.79
C SER A 109 8.27 -11.75 25.97
N GLU A 110 8.03 -11.89 24.66
CA GLU A 110 8.84 -12.71 23.76
C GLU A 110 9.63 -11.89 22.72
N LYS A 111 9.12 -10.73 22.33
CA LYS A 111 9.57 -9.95 21.18
C LYS A 111 9.48 -8.44 21.44
N ASN A 112 10.26 -7.67 20.68
CA ASN A 112 10.07 -6.21 20.60
C ASN A 112 8.77 -5.92 19.85
N ALA A 113 7.86 -5.16 20.45
CA ALA A 113 6.54 -4.88 19.89
C ALA A 113 6.11 -3.43 20.17
N ILE A 114 5.49 -2.79 19.16
CA ILE A 114 4.90 -1.46 19.34
C ILE A 114 3.75 -1.55 20.33
N ARG A 115 3.75 -0.65 21.31
CA ARG A 115 2.62 -0.48 22.22
C ARG A 115 1.40 0.03 21.44
N PRO A 116 0.25 -0.67 21.44
CA PRO A 116 -0.92 -0.25 20.66
C PRO A 116 -1.42 1.16 21.01
N ASP A 117 -1.34 1.57 22.27
CA ASP A 117 -1.78 2.91 22.73
C ASP A 117 -1.00 4.09 22.10
N THR A 118 0.15 3.82 21.48
CA THR A 118 0.92 4.82 20.71
C THR A 118 0.37 5.07 19.30
N LEU A 119 -0.60 4.27 18.84
CA LEU A 119 -1.14 4.32 17.48
C LEU A 119 -2.45 5.12 17.35
N ILE A 120 -2.75 6.01 18.32
CA ILE A 120 -3.95 6.88 18.32
C ILE A 120 -5.22 6.02 18.16
N LEU A 121 -5.47 5.19 19.17
CA LEU A 121 -6.57 4.23 19.14
C LEU A 121 -7.95 4.91 19.21
N PRO A 122 -9.01 4.29 18.65
CA PRO A 122 -10.38 4.73 18.90
C PRO A 122 -10.77 4.51 20.37
N GLU A 123 -11.76 5.27 20.86
CA GLU A 123 -12.17 5.23 22.28
C GLU A 123 -12.61 3.85 22.78
N TYR A 124 -13.11 2.99 21.89
CA TYR A 124 -13.58 1.64 22.21
C TYR A 124 -12.48 0.56 22.14
N ALA A 125 -11.22 0.94 21.90
CA ALA A 125 -10.12 -0.02 21.83
C ALA A 125 -9.71 -0.50 23.22
N GLU A 126 -9.78 -1.80 23.45
CA GLU A 126 -9.34 -2.42 24.70
C GLU A 126 -7.88 -2.91 24.56
N PRO A 127 -6.92 -2.39 25.35
CA PRO A 127 -5.49 -2.76 25.24
C PRO A 127 -5.20 -4.25 25.49
N GLU A 128 -6.10 -4.93 26.20
CA GLU A 128 -5.95 -6.33 26.60
C GLU A 128 -6.49 -7.31 25.54
N TRP A 129 -7.17 -6.83 24.50
CA TRP A 129 -7.69 -7.72 23.48
C TRP A 129 -6.57 -8.41 22.70
N PRO A 130 -6.72 -9.72 22.42
CA PRO A 130 -5.83 -10.40 21.51
C PRO A 130 -6.05 -9.85 20.10
N ILE A 131 -4.97 -9.38 19.48
CA ILE A 131 -4.99 -8.81 18.14
C ILE A 131 -3.97 -9.53 17.25
N PRO A 132 -4.17 -9.55 15.93
CA PRO A 132 -3.18 -10.08 14.99
C PRO A 132 -1.94 -9.19 14.93
N TRP A 133 -0.76 -9.80 14.78
CA TRP A 133 0.53 -9.10 14.69
C TRP A 133 1.33 -9.55 13.45
N TRP A 134 2.03 -8.59 12.85
CA TRP A 134 3.03 -8.82 11.80
C TRP A 134 4.43 -8.44 12.29
N GLN A 135 5.44 -9.15 11.79
CA GLN A 135 6.84 -8.75 11.95
C GLN A 135 7.17 -7.65 10.94
N GLY A 136 7.69 -6.54 11.44
CA GLY A 136 8.20 -5.41 10.68
C GLY A 136 9.65 -5.09 11.05
N TYR A 137 10.13 -3.93 10.58
CA TYR A 137 11.50 -3.48 10.80
C TYR A 137 11.52 -1.98 11.11
N ASP A 138 12.05 -1.60 12.28
CA ASP A 138 12.29 -0.19 12.62
C ASP A 138 13.59 0.25 11.94
N ILE A 139 13.46 1.08 10.90
CA ILE A 139 14.59 1.57 10.10
C ILE A 139 15.46 2.56 10.90
N LEU A 140 14.91 3.26 11.90
CA LEU A 140 15.65 4.21 12.74
C LEU A 140 16.49 3.48 13.79
N ARG A 141 15.93 2.44 14.40
CA ARG A 141 16.61 1.62 15.42
C ARG A 141 17.39 0.44 14.84
N ASN A 142 17.18 0.13 13.56
CA ASN A 142 17.80 -0.99 12.85
C ASN A 142 17.54 -2.33 13.56
N GLU A 143 16.28 -2.58 13.92
CA GLU A 143 15.84 -3.78 14.65
C GLU A 143 14.50 -4.32 14.12
N GLU A 144 14.27 -5.61 14.36
CA GLU A 144 12.95 -6.20 14.14
C GLU A 144 11.97 -5.71 15.20
N VAL A 145 10.74 -5.43 14.78
CA VAL A 145 9.67 -4.98 15.67
C VAL A 145 8.34 -5.57 15.21
N TRP A 146 7.51 -5.98 16.15
CA TRP A 146 6.17 -6.46 15.87
C TRP A 146 5.16 -5.31 15.92
N VAL A 147 4.29 -5.28 14.92
CA VAL A 147 3.25 -4.26 14.77
C VAL A 147 1.87 -4.93 14.70
N PRO A 148 0.80 -4.30 15.24
CA PRO A 148 -0.55 -4.77 15.02
C PRO A 148 -0.84 -4.90 13.52
N ALA A 149 -1.48 -6.00 13.10
CA ALA A 149 -1.83 -6.19 11.69
C ALA A 149 -2.98 -5.28 11.22
N HIS A 150 -3.65 -4.60 12.14
CA HIS A 150 -4.65 -3.57 11.88
C HIS A 150 -4.07 -2.15 11.83
N ALA A 151 -2.76 -1.98 12.12
CA ALA A 151 -2.10 -0.68 12.13
C ALA A 151 -1.93 -0.11 10.71
#